data_AF-A0A1L7VUT5-F1
#
_entry.id   AF-A0A1L7VUT5-F1
#
_cell.length_a   1.000
_cell.length_b   1.000
_cell.length_c   1.000
_cell.angle_alpha   90.00
_cell.angle_beta   90.00
_cell.angle_gamma   90.00
#
_symmetry.space_group_name_H-M   'P 1'
#
loop_
_entity.id
_entity.type
_entity.pdbx_description
1 polymer ?
#
loop_
_entity_poly.entity_id
_entity_poly.type
_entity_poly.pdbx_seq_one_letter_code
_entity_poly.pdbx_strand_id
1 'polypeptide(L)'
;MSGRAICGEHKLRRWVPERDLNRARDNIHDLEQMIMDTKKEIDELRKTKETLEENNKKLKGVIRRQEGEGASREVIESAALRLKNCQKYSADQGLKLNRLKDKRYELEAIKREWESWRRDIEEECNRRAVLEAQIRNKEPRSYESWKKSSNHSAR
;
A
#
# COMPACT_ATOMS: atom_id res chain seq x y z
N MET A 1 52.04 -19.62 -13.59
CA MET A 1 50.83 -18.80 -13.40
C MET A 1 49.83 -19.64 -12.64
N SER A 2 49.65 -19.37 -11.34
CA SER A 2 48.76 -20.12 -10.45
C SER A 2 47.43 -19.37 -10.35
N GLY A 3 46.38 -19.97 -10.89
CA GLY A 3 45.01 -19.47 -10.79
C GLY A 3 44.52 -19.64 -9.35
N ARG A 4 44.47 -18.53 -8.61
CA ARG A 4 43.76 -18.49 -7.34
C ARG A 4 42.29 -18.21 -7.66
N ALA A 5 41.48 -19.27 -7.70
CA ALA A 5 40.04 -19.16 -7.60
C ALA A 5 39.74 -18.39 -6.30
N ILE A 6 39.29 -17.15 -6.44
CA ILE A 6 38.79 -16.38 -5.31
C ILE A 6 37.48 -17.05 -4.92
N CYS A 7 37.53 -17.84 -3.85
CA CYS A 7 36.38 -18.47 -3.23
C CYS A 7 35.25 -17.44 -3.11
N GLY A 8 34.14 -17.69 -3.80
CA GLY A 8 32.91 -16.91 -3.68
C GLY A 8 32.28 -16.94 -2.28
N GLU A 9 32.89 -17.66 -1.34
CA GLU A 9 32.47 -17.82 0.05
C GLU A 9 32.53 -16.52 0.88
N HIS A 10 33.41 -15.57 0.55
CA HIS A 10 33.62 -14.39 1.40
C HIS A 10 32.68 -13.20 1.15
N LYS A 11 31.74 -13.29 0.20
CA LYS A 11 30.72 -12.24 -0.01
C LYS A 11 29.30 -12.64 0.41
N LEU A 12 29.14 -13.74 1.14
CA LEU A 12 27.99 -13.93 2.01
C LEU A 12 28.10 -12.99 3.22
N ARG A 13 27.98 -11.66 2.98
CA ARG A 13 27.43 -10.80 4.03
C ARG A 13 26.15 -11.49 4.47
N ARG A 14 26.00 -11.79 5.76
CA ARG A 14 24.78 -12.38 6.34
C ARG A 14 23.60 -11.51 5.98
N TRP A 15 22.99 -11.78 4.83
CA TRP A 15 21.66 -11.28 4.52
C TRP A 15 20.76 -11.88 5.59
N VAL A 16 20.04 -11.02 6.30
CA VAL A 16 19.13 -11.43 7.37
C VAL A 16 17.72 -11.27 6.82
N PRO A 17 17.23 -12.25 6.03
CA PRO A 17 15.92 -12.16 5.40
C PRO A 17 14.80 -11.89 6.40
N GLU A 18 14.93 -12.36 7.64
CA GLU A 18 13.98 -12.08 8.71
C GLU A 18 13.80 -10.58 9.00
N ARG A 19 14.89 -9.80 8.95
CA ARG A 19 14.83 -8.34 9.14
C ARG A 19 14.13 -7.66 7.97
N ASP A 20 14.41 -8.10 6.75
CA ASP A 20 13.80 -7.53 5.54
C ASP A 20 12.31 -7.90 5.44
N LEU A 21 11.93 -9.13 5.83
CA LEU A 21 10.54 -9.58 5.91
C LEU A 21 9.77 -8.81 6.97
N ASN A 22 10.34 -8.60 8.16
CA ASN A 22 9.71 -7.81 9.20
C ASN A 22 9.51 -6.36 8.74
N ARG A 23 10.54 -5.75 8.12
CA ARG A 23 10.40 -4.41 7.52
C ARG A 23 9.29 -4.36 6.47
N ALA A 24 9.19 -5.36 5.60
CA ALA A 24 8.13 -5.41 4.60
C ALA A 24 6.75 -5.50 5.26
N ARG A 25 6.60 -6.33 6.30
CA ARG A 25 5.36 -6.48 7.06
C ARG A 25 4.96 -5.18 7.75
N ASP A 26 5.90 -4.52 8.42
CA ASP A 26 5.66 -3.24 9.11
C ASP A 26 5.19 -2.17 8.11
N ASN A 27 5.88 -2.03 6.96
CA ASN A 27 5.47 -1.08 5.92
C ASN A 27 4.09 -1.40 5.32
N ILE A 28 3.80 -2.68 5.07
CA ILE A 28 2.48 -3.10 4.59
C ILE A 28 1.40 -2.75 5.63
N HIS A 29 1.66 -3.00 6.91
CA HIS A 29 0.74 -2.70 8.00
C HIS A 29 0.47 -1.20 8.12
N ASP A 30 1.52 -0.36 8.09
CA ASP A 30 1.39 1.09 8.12
C ASP A 30 0.59 1.62 6.91
N LEU A 31 0.83 1.06 5.72
CA LEU A 31 0.08 1.40 4.51
C LEU A 31 -1.40 0.98 4.63
N GLU A 32 -1.70 -0.18 5.19
CA GLU A 32 -3.07 -0.61 5.44
C GLU A 32 -3.80 0.36 6.37
N GLN A 33 -3.14 0.78 7.46
CA GLN A 33 -3.70 1.77 8.38
C GLN A 33 -3.98 3.10 7.68
N MET A 34 -3.01 3.64 6.92
CA MET A 34 -3.19 4.88 6.16
C MET A 34 -4.31 4.78 5.12
N ILE A 35 -4.46 3.62 4.45
CA ILE A 35 -5.55 3.37 3.49
C ILE A 35 -6.90 3.36 4.22
N MET A 36 -7.00 2.72 5.39
CA MET A 36 -8.23 2.71 6.19
C MET A 36 -8.62 4.10 6.64
N ASP A 37 -7.68 4.88 7.16
CA ASP A 37 -7.92 6.26 7.60
C ASP A 37 -8.37 7.15 6.42
N THR A 38 -7.73 7.00 5.27
CA THR A 38 -8.10 7.72 4.04
C THR A 38 -9.51 7.32 3.56
N LYS A 39 -9.88 6.03 3.65
CA LYS A 39 -11.24 5.55 3.32
C LYS A 39 -12.28 6.17 4.25
N LYS A 40 -12.00 6.23 5.55
CA LYS A 40 -12.88 6.86 6.53
C LYS A 40 -13.09 8.35 6.23
N GLU A 41 -12.01 9.09 5.92
CA GLU A 41 -12.12 10.50 5.55
C GLU A 41 -12.93 10.70 4.26
N ILE A 42 -12.76 9.84 3.25
CA ILE A 42 -13.56 9.86 2.02
C ILE A 42 -15.06 9.69 2.35
N ASP A 43 -15.42 8.76 3.22
CA ASP A 43 -16.80 8.49 3.59
C ASP A 43 -17.44 9.67 4.34
N GLU A 44 -16.70 10.29 5.26
CA GLU A 44 -17.14 11.49 5.99
C GLU A 44 -17.34 12.69 5.05
N LEU A 45 -16.41 12.92 4.13
CA LEU A 45 -16.51 13.98 3.14
C LEU A 45 -17.66 13.75 2.16
N ARG A 46 -17.90 12.50 1.76
CA ARG A 46 -19.02 12.14 0.90
C ARG A 46 -20.35 12.48 1.56
N LYS A 47 -20.55 12.08 2.83
CA LYS A 47 -21.76 12.42 3.60
C LYS A 47 -21.94 13.94 3.74
N THR A 48 -20.84 14.65 4.00
CA THR A 48 -20.85 16.12 4.11
C THR A 48 -21.26 16.76 2.79
N LYS A 49 -20.72 16.29 1.66
CA LYS A 49 -21.07 16.77 0.33
C LYS A 49 -22.54 16.52 0.00
N GLU A 50 -23.05 15.32 0.24
CA GLU A 50 -24.46 14.96 0.03
C GLU A 50 -25.40 15.88 0.85
N THR A 51 -25.05 16.14 2.11
CA THR A 51 -25.78 17.07 2.98
C THR A 51 -25.80 18.50 2.43
N LEU A 52 -24.66 18.99 1.94
CA LEU A 52 -24.56 20.31 1.34
C LEU A 52 -25.38 20.43 0.05
N GLU A 53 -25.37 19.38 -0.78
CA GLU A 53 -26.17 19.34 -2.01
C GLU A 53 -27.68 19.38 -1.71
N GLU A 54 -28.13 18.68 -0.66
CA GLU A 54 -29.52 18.75 -0.22
C GLU A 54 -29.88 20.14 0.33
N ASN A 55 -29.01 20.75 1.13
CA ASN A 55 -29.21 22.12 1.60
C ASN A 55 -29.26 23.13 0.45
N ASN A 56 -28.42 22.96 -0.57
CA ASN A 56 -28.46 23.75 -1.80
C ASN A 56 -29.80 23.62 -2.54
N LYS A 57 -30.38 22.41 -2.61
CA LYS A 57 -31.72 22.18 -3.19
C LYS A 57 -32.80 22.90 -2.37
N LYS A 58 -32.75 22.80 -1.04
CA LYS A 58 -33.69 23.48 -0.12
C LYS A 58 -33.63 25.00 -0.27
N LEU A 59 -32.43 25.58 -0.26
CA LEU A 59 -32.22 27.02 -0.44
C LEU A 59 -32.74 27.52 -1.79
N LYS A 60 -32.48 26.77 -2.89
CA LYS A 60 -33.06 27.09 -4.20
C LYS A 60 -34.59 27.12 -4.16
N GLY A 61 -35.22 26.17 -3.47
CA GLY A 61 -36.67 26.14 -3.31
C GLY A 61 -37.24 27.27 -2.43
N VAL A 62 -36.48 27.73 -1.43
CA VAL A 62 -36.87 28.91 -0.63
C VAL A 62 -36.79 30.19 -1.46
N ILE A 63 -35.72 30.39 -2.22
CA ILE A 63 -35.56 31.57 -3.09
C ILE A 63 -36.70 31.66 -4.09
N ARG A 64 -37.03 30.57 -4.79
CA ARG A 64 -38.15 30.55 -5.76
C ARG A 64 -39.50 30.89 -5.13
N ARG A 65 -39.74 30.45 -3.89
CA ARG A 65 -40.97 30.80 -3.16
C ARG A 65 -40.99 32.27 -2.78
N GLN A 66 -39.89 32.80 -2.26
CA GLN A 66 -39.76 34.22 -1.94
C GLN A 66 -39.94 35.11 -3.17
N GLU A 67 -39.42 34.71 -4.33
CA GLU A 67 -39.66 35.39 -5.62
C GLU A 67 -41.16 35.38 -6.00
N GLY A 68 -41.84 34.24 -5.84
CA GLY A 68 -43.27 34.12 -6.14
C GLY A 68 -44.20 34.85 -5.16
N GLU A 69 -43.78 35.01 -3.91
CA GLU A 69 -44.52 35.73 -2.85
C GLU A 69 -44.26 37.24 -2.87
N GLY A 70 -43.41 37.74 -3.78
CA GLY A 70 -43.10 39.16 -3.89
C GLY A 70 -42.18 39.69 -2.79
N ALA A 71 -41.29 38.84 -2.26
CA ALA A 71 -40.28 39.25 -1.28
C ALA A 71 -39.41 40.38 -1.82
N SER A 72 -38.87 41.21 -0.91
CA SER A 72 -38.01 42.32 -1.31
C SER A 72 -36.74 41.81 -2.02
N ARG A 73 -36.24 42.64 -2.94
CA ARG A 73 -35.02 42.36 -3.71
C ARG A 73 -33.83 42.04 -2.80
N GLU A 74 -33.68 42.76 -1.69
CA GLU A 74 -32.61 42.55 -0.70
C GLU A 74 -32.66 41.14 -0.08
N VAL A 75 -33.87 40.62 0.21
CA VAL A 75 -34.04 39.27 0.76
C VAL A 75 -33.61 38.22 -0.27
N ILE A 76 -34.02 38.40 -1.53
CA ILE A 76 -33.66 37.49 -2.63
C ILE A 76 -32.15 37.51 -2.88
N GLU A 77 -31.53 38.68 -2.94
CA GLU A 77 -30.08 38.83 -3.15
C GLU A 77 -29.27 38.22 -2.00
N SER A 78 -29.71 38.42 -0.75
CA SER A 78 -29.09 37.81 0.43
C SER A 78 -29.18 36.28 0.41
N ALA A 79 -30.34 35.72 0.05
CA ALA A 79 -30.52 34.29 -0.08
C ALA A 79 -29.70 33.70 -1.25
N ALA A 80 -29.63 34.40 -2.38
CA ALA A 80 -28.81 34.02 -3.53
C ALA A 80 -27.31 34.00 -3.17
N LEU A 81 -26.84 34.98 -2.38
CA LEU A 81 -25.45 35.01 -1.90
C LEU A 81 -25.14 33.81 -1.00
N ARG A 82 -26.04 33.48 -0.06
CA ARG A 82 -25.91 32.28 0.79
C ARG A 82 -25.83 31.01 -0.04
N LEU A 83 -26.71 30.86 -1.03
CA LEU A 83 -26.70 29.72 -1.95
C LEU A 83 -25.36 29.63 -2.72
N LYS A 84 -24.85 30.75 -3.23
CA LYS A 84 -23.57 30.78 -3.95
C LYS A 84 -22.41 30.33 -3.05
N ASN A 85 -22.38 30.76 -1.80
CA ASN A 85 -21.36 30.34 -0.84
C ASN A 85 -21.45 28.84 -0.52
N CYS A 86 -22.66 28.31 -0.31
CA CYS A 86 -22.87 26.88 -0.09
C CYS A 86 -22.49 26.03 -1.31
N GLN A 87 -22.74 26.51 -2.52
CA GLN A 87 -22.31 25.84 -3.76
C GLN A 87 -20.78 25.82 -3.88
N LYS A 88 -20.12 26.95 -3.61
CA LYS A 88 -18.65 27.02 -3.60
C LYS A 88 -18.05 26.02 -2.60
N TYR A 89 -18.54 26.02 -1.37
CA TYR A 89 -18.08 25.09 -0.35
C TYR A 89 -18.31 23.61 -0.74
N SER A 90 -19.48 23.28 -1.31
CA SER A 90 -19.77 21.94 -1.83
C SER A 90 -18.80 21.52 -2.96
N ALA A 91 -18.44 22.44 -3.85
CA ALA A 91 -17.46 22.21 -4.90
C ALA A 91 -16.05 21.97 -4.31
N ASP A 92 -15.64 22.76 -3.31
CA ASP A 92 -14.37 22.59 -2.60
C ASP A 92 -14.28 21.22 -1.93
N GLN A 93 -15.37 20.75 -1.31
CA GLN A 93 -15.46 19.38 -0.76
C GLN A 93 -15.34 18.31 -1.86
N GLY A 94 -15.91 18.57 -3.05
CA GLY A 94 -15.75 17.70 -4.21
C GLY A 94 -14.29 17.57 -4.67
N LEU A 95 -13.55 18.68 -4.71
CA LEU A 95 -12.13 18.67 -5.05
C LEU A 95 -11.31 17.92 -3.99
N LYS A 96 -11.59 18.14 -2.70
CA LYS A 96 -10.93 17.41 -1.61
C LYS A 96 -11.19 15.90 -1.70
N LEU A 97 -12.42 15.50 -1.98
CA LEU A 97 -12.80 14.09 -2.18
C LEU A 97 -11.99 13.43 -3.30
N ASN A 98 -11.82 14.12 -4.44
CA ASN A 98 -11.05 13.59 -5.56
C ASN A 98 -9.58 13.39 -5.16
N ARG A 99 -8.95 14.38 -4.52
CA ARG A 99 -7.56 14.27 -4.04
C ARG A 99 -7.36 13.10 -3.07
N LEU A 100 -8.32 12.83 -2.18
CA LEU A 100 -8.24 11.68 -1.28
C LEU A 100 -8.38 10.35 -2.01
N LYS A 101 -9.22 10.28 -3.06
CA LYS A 101 -9.33 9.07 -3.89
C LYS A 101 -8.02 8.79 -4.63
N ASP A 102 -7.38 9.83 -5.16
CA ASP A 102 -6.08 9.73 -5.83
C ASP A 102 -5.01 9.25 -4.83
N LYS A 103 -4.92 9.90 -3.65
CA LYS A 103 -4.03 9.47 -2.57
C LYS A 103 -4.25 8.01 -2.16
N ARG A 104 -5.52 7.57 -2.04
CA ARG A 104 -5.84 6.18 -1.72
C ARG A 104 -5.29 5.23 -2.78
N TYR A 105 -5.44 5.56 -4.06
CA TYR A 105 -4.93 4.77 -5.16
C TYR A 105 -3.40 4.68 -5.13
N GLU A 106 -2.71 5.79 -4.87
CA GLU A 106 -1.25 5.81 -4.71
C GLU A 106 -0.78 4.93 -3.56
N LEU A 107 -1.43 5.01 -2.39
CA LEU A 107 -1.14 4.16 -1.25
C LEU A 107 -1.34 2.67 -1.57
N GLU A 108 -2.41 2.32 -2.28
CA GLU A 108 -2.68 0.95 -2.73
C GLU A 108 -1.62 0.45 -3.72
N ALA A 109 -1.11 1.32 -4.60
CA ALA A 109 -0.03 0.98 -5.52
C ALA A 109 1.28 0.69 -4.77
N ILE A 110 1.68 1.59 -3.86
CA ILE A 110 2.87 1.41 -3.02
C ILE A 110 2.77 0.13 -2.18
N LYS A 111 1.58 -0.17 -1.63
CA LYS A 111 1.34 -1.40 -0.87
C LYS A 111 1.62 -2.65 -1.73
N ARG A 112 1.14 -2.66 -2.98
CA ARG A 112 1.37 -3.79 -3.90
C ARG A 112 2.85 -4.00 -4.21
N GLU A 113 3.63 -2.93 -4.31
CA GLU A 113 5.09 -3.02 -4.49
C GLU A 113 5.75 -3.69 -3.28
N TRP A 114 5.40 -3.29 -2.05
CA TRP A 114 5.89 -3.94 -0.83
C TRP A 114 5.45 -5.39 -0.71
N GLU A 115 4.20 -5.70 -1.06
CA GLU A 115 3.71 -7.09 -1.10
C GLU A 115 4.47 -7.93 -2.12
N SER A 116 4.83 -7.37 -3.28
CA SER A 116 5.63 -8.05 -4.28
C SER A 116 7.05 -8.31 -3.79
N TRP A 117 7.70 -7.27 -3.28
CA TRP A 117 9.05 -7.39 -2.75
C TRP A 117 9.14 -8.40 -1.59
N ARG A 118 8.12 -8.43 -0.71
CA ARG A 118 8.03 -9.45 0.33
C ARG A 118 7.99 -10.86 -0.25
N ARG A 119 7.19 -11.10 -1.30
CA ARG A 119 7.12 -12.43 -1.96
C ARG A 119 8.48 -12.83 -2.55
N ASP A 120 9.18 -11.90 -3.19
CA ASP A 120 10.51 -12.17 -3.76
C ASP A 120 11.51 -12.60 -2.67
N ILE A 121 11.45 -11.97 -1.48
CA ILE A 121 12.27 -12.36 -0.33
C ILE A 121 11.87 -13.75 0.19
N GLU A 122 10.58 -14.03 0.33
CA GLU A 122 10.07 -15.33 0.77
C GLU A 122 10.49 -16.46 -0.18
N GLU A 123 10.46 -16.21 -1.50
CA GLU A 123 10.90 -17.16 -2.52
C GLU A 123 12.41 -17.42 -2.44
N GLU A 124 13.24 -16.39 -2.28
CA GLU A 124 14.69 -16.56 -2.13
C GLU A 124 15.04 -17.29 -0.81
N CYS A 125 14.31 -17.04 0.29
CA CYS A 125 14.44 -17.82 1.52
C CYS A 125 14.19 -19.31 1.28
N ASN A 126 13.09 -19.64 0.60
CA ASN A 126 12.74 -21.02 0.27
C ASN A 126 13.79 -21.67 -0.64
N ARG A 127 14.26 -20.94 -1.67
CA ARG A 127 15.30 -21.41 -2.57
C ARG A 127 16.58 -21.78 -1.82
N ARG A 128 17.00 -20.94 -0.86
CA ARG A 128 18.17 -21.23 -0.01
C ARG A 128 17.96 -22.43 0.89
N ALA A 129 16.80 -22.55 1.54
CA ALA A 129 16.48 -23.69 2.38
C ALA A 129 16.53 -25.02 1.59
N VAL A 130 16.02 -25.03 0.35
CA VAL A 130 16.10 -26.19 -0.54
C VAL A 130 17.55 -26.53 -0.89
N LEU A 131 18.36 -25.54 -1.24
CA LEU A 131 19.78 -25.75 -1.55
C LEU A 131 20.56 -26.28 -0.34
N GLU A 132 20.35 -25.72 0.85
CA GLU A 132 20.97 -26.22 2.08
C GLU A 132 20.55 -27.65 2.41
N ALA A 133 19.28 -28.00 2.22
CA ALA A 133 18.79 -29.37 2.40
C ALA A 133 19.44 -30.33 1.38
N GLN A 134 19.62 -29.90 0.12
CA GLN A 134 20.32 -30.70 -0.88
C GLN A 134 21.80 -30.92 -0.55
N ILE A 135 22.50 -29.90 -0.01
CA ILE A 135 23.89 -30.02 0.43
C ILE A 135 23.98 -31.00 1.60
N ARG A 136 23.17 -30.81 2.64
CA ARG A 136 23.09 -31.72 3.79
C ARG A 136 22.77 -33.17 3.41
N ASN A 137 21.96 -33.39 2.37
CA ASN A 137 21.63 -34.74 1.88
C ASN A 137 22.72 -35.35 0.97
N LYS A 138 23.65 -34.56 0.44
CA LYS A 138 24.80 -35.02 -0.36
C LYS A 138 26.04 -35.33 0.50
N GLU A 139 26.15 -34.74 1.68
CA GLU A 139 27.27 -34.95 2.63
C GLU A 139 27.39 -36.40 3.19
N PRO A 140 26.32 -37.16 3.49
CA PRO A 140 26.45 -38.53 3.99
C PRO A 140 27.00 -39.50 2.93
N ARG A 141 26.73 -39.24 1.65
CA ARG A 141 27.16 -40.14 0.55
C ARG A 141 28.64 -40.01 0.21
N SER A 142 29.33 -38.92 0.56
CA SER A 142 30.77 -38.78 0.27
C SER A 142 31.65 -39.41 1.35
N TYR A 143 31.23 -39.45 2.61
CA TYR A 143 32.06 -40.02 3.68
C TYR A 143 32.09 -41.57 3.67
N GLU A 144 30.95 -42.23 3.41
CA GLU A 144 30.91 -43.70 3.32
C GLU A 144 31.48 -44.26 2.01
N SER A 145 31.40 -43.51 0.92
CA SER A 145 32.01 -43.90 -0.36
C SER A 145 33.54 -43.74 -0.33
N TRP A 146 34.09 -42.72 0.36
CA TRP A 146 35.53 -42.61 0.60
C TRP A 146 36.07 -43.74 1.49
N LYS A 147 35.36 -44.12 2.56
CA LYS A 147 35.76 -45.26 3.43
C LYS A 147 35.76 -46.60 2.69
N LYS A 148 34.83 -46.81 1.75
CA LYS A 148 34.78 -48.03 0.93
C LYS A 148 35.84 -48.02 -0.19
N SER A 149 36.21 -46.84 -0.70
CA SER A 149 37.26 -46.68 -1.71
C SER A 149 38.68 -46.80 -1.15
N SER A 150 38.92 -46.40 0.11
CA SER A 150 40.26 -46.43 0.71
C SER A 150 40.71 -47.80 1.24
N ASN A 151 39.79 -48.78 1.29
CA ASN A 151 40.09 -50.16 1.71
C ASN A 151 40.41 -51.09 0.52
N HIS A 152 40.69 -50.54 -0.66
CA HIS A 152 41.06 -51.30 -1.85
C HIS A 152 42.45 -50.90 -2.38
N SER A 153 43.46 -50.92 -1.51
CA SER A 153 44.87 -51.02 -1.94
C SER A 153 45.78 -51.50 -0.79
N ALA A 154 45.53 -52.72 -0.31
CA ALA A 154 46.52 -53.47 0.46
C ALA A 154 46.37 -54.97 0.14
N ARG A 155 46.74 -55.32 -1.09
CA ARG A 155 47.32 -56.62 -1.43
C ARG A 155 48.62 -56.36 -2.15
#